data_AF-A0A0V0H5N3-F1
#
_entry.id   AF-A0A0V0H5N3-F1
#
_cell.length_a   1.000
_cell.length_b   1.000
_cell.length_c   1.000
_cell.angle_alpha   90.00
_cell.angle_beta   90.00
_cell.angle_gamma   90.00
#
_symmetry.space_group_name_H-M   'P 1'
#
loop_
_entity.id
_entity.type
_entity.pdbx_description
1 polymer ?
#
loop_
_entity_poly.entity_id
_entity_poly.type
_entity_poly.pdbx_seq_one_letter_code
_entity_poly.pdbx_strand_id
1 'polypeptide(L)'
;MEFGAKGQKKPRPIDVFKNVKGRYTGLIKALTTDVEELYKQCDPEKENLCLYGLPNETWEVNLPVEEVPPELPEPALGINFARDGMQEKDWLSLVAVHSDSWLLSVAFYFGARFGFGKSERKRLFQMTNDLPTVFEVVTGAAKQARDAAHNNSSKSKSSGKPRQPEPQPKEVKVPPPKMEDESGEEEEEEEEEEQG
;
A
#
# COMPACT_ATOMS: atom_id res chain seq x y z
N MET A 1 -18.83 4.20 -16.18
CA MET A 1 -20.05 4.76 -15.53
C MET A 1 -20.04 6.25 -15.76
N GLU A 2 -21.01 6.79 -16.48
CA GLU A 2 -21.19 8.25 -16.65
C GLU A 2 -21.60 8.88 -15.32
N PHE A 3 -20.82 9.84 -14.84
CA PHE A 3 -21.22 10.75 -13.76
C PHE A 3 -21.43 12.14 -14.37
N GLY A 4 -22.64 12.38 -14.88
CA GLY A 4 -22.99 13.62 -15.56
C GLY A 4 -24.51 13.83 -15.66
N ALA A 5 -25.25 13.77 -14.54
CA ALA A 5 -26.65 14.18 -14.51
C ALA A 5 -26.97 15.03 -13.27
N LYS A 6 -27.60 16.19 -13.50
CA LYS A 6 -28.07 17.11 -12.46
C LYS A 6 -28.97 16.35 -11.46
N GLY A 7 -28.57 16.31 -10.19
CA GLY A 7 -29.32 15.69 -9.10
C GLY A 7 -28.61 14.54 -8.37
N GLN A 8 -27.46 14.07 -8.85
CA GLN A 8 -26.67 13.10 -8.09
C GLN A 8 -26.04 13.73 -6.83
N LYS A 9 -26.34 13.17 -5.66
CA LYS A 9 -25.65 13.50 -4.41
C LYS A 9 -24.15 13.26 -4.60
N LYS A 10 -23.33 14.25 -4.21
CA LYS A 10 -21.86 14.13 -4.17
C LYS A 10 -21.48 12.82 -3.44
N PRO A 11 -20.67 11.94 -4.05
CA PRO A 11 -20.18 10.74 -3.38
C PRO A 11 -19.52 11.09 -2.05
N ARG A 12 -19.74 10.28 -1.04
CA ARG A 12 -19.16 10.45 0.31
C ARG A 12 -18.00 9.47 0.48
N PRO A 13 -17.12 9.66 1.49
CA PRO A 13 -16.05 8.71 1.77
C PRO A 13 -16.51 7.25 1.89
N ILE A 14 -17.70 7.01 2.44
CA ILE A 14 -18.26 5.67 2.58
C ILE A 14 -18.56 5.01 1.22
N ASP A 15 -18.89 5.79 0.20
CA ASP A 15 -19.21 5.28 -1.13
C ASP A 15 -17.93 4.84 -1.86
N VAL A 16 -16.84 5.61 -1.70
CA VAL A 16 -15.49 5.22 -2.17
C VAL A 16 -14.98 4.01 -1.40
N PHE A 17 -15.12 4.01 -0.07
CA PHE A 17 -14.70 2.88 0.76
C PHE A 17 -15.40 1.58 0.38
N LYS A 18 -16.70 1.60 0.07
CA LYS A 18 -17.41 0.40 -0.42
C LYS A 18 -16.82 -0.13 -1.71
N ASN A 19 -16.45 0.75 -2.64
CA ASN A 19 -15.78 0.37 -3.88
C ASN A 19 -14.44 -0.32 -3.59
N VAL A 20 -13.59 0.33 -2.79
CA VAL A 20 -12.27 -0.18 -2.40
C VAL A 20 -12.38 -1.50 -1.65
N LYS A 21 -13.34 -1.62 -0.72
CA LYS A 21 -13.61 -2.84 0.03
C LYS A 21 -14.01 -4.00 -0.90
N GLY A 22 -14.83 -3.73 -1.91
CA GLY A 22 -15.18 -4.73 -2.91
C GLY A 22 -13.94 -5.28 -3.64
N ARG A 23 -13.09 -4.37 -4.13
CA ARG A 23 -11.83 -4.73 -4.79
C ARG A 23 -10.88 -5.49 -3.86
N TYR A 24 -10.75 -5.03 -2.61
CA TYR A 24 -10.00 -5.70 -1.55
C TYR A 24 -10.49 -7.14 -1.35
N THR A 25 -11.81 -7.37 -1.26
CA THR A 25 -12.37 -8.73 -1.13
C THR A 25 -12.02 -9.61 -2.33
N GLY A 26 -12.07 -9.07 -3.55
CA GLY A 26 -11.64 -9.79 -4.75
C GLY A 26 -10.18 -10.22 -4.70
N LEU A 27 -9.29 -9.31 -4.30
CA LEU A 27 -7.85 -9.57 -4.15
C LEU A 27 -7.56 -10.60 -3.05
N ILE A 28 -8.25 -10.52 -1.91
CA ILE A 28 -8.15 -11.54 -0.87
C ILE A 28 -8.54 -12.92 -1.42
N LYS A 29 -9.63 -13.04 -2.19
CA LYS A 29 -10.02 -14.31 -2.80
C LYS A 29 -8.92 -14.84 -3.71
N ALA A 30 -8.41 -14.01 -4.63
CA ALA A 30 -7.34 -14.38 -5.55
C ALA A 30 -6.10 -14.93 -4.82
N LEU A 31 -5.68 -14.26 -3.75
CA LEU A 31 -4.44 -14.55 -3.03
C LEU A 31 -4.62 -15.53 -1.85
N THR A 32 -5.83 -16.07 -1.63
CA THR A 32 -6.08 -17.06 -0.58
C THR A 32 -6.93 -18.24 -1.05
N THR A 33 -8.17 -18.01 -1.45
CA THR A 33 -9.11 -19.07 -1.80
C THR A 33 -8.84 -19.63 -3.20
N ASP A 34 -8.48 -18.76 -4.13
CA ASP A 34 -8.34 -19.09 -5.55
C ASP A 34 -6.87 -19.08 -6.01
N VAL A 35 -5.92 -19.32 -5.08
CA VAL A 35 -4.47 -19.23 -5.35
C VAL A 35 -4.05 -20.12 -6.52
N GLU A 36 -4.57 -21.35 -6.60
CA GLU A 36 -4.23 -22.27 -7.69
C GLU A 36 -4.66 -21.75 -9.06
N GLU A 37 -5.85 -21.13 -9.14
CA GLU A 37 -6.38 -20.53 -10.37
C GLU A 37 -5.58 -19.28 -10.73
N LEU A 38 -5.27 -18.43 -9.76
CA LEU A 38 -4.40 -17.26 -9.94
C LEU A 38 -3.02 -17.66 -10.48
N TYR A 39 -2.39 -18.66 -9.85
CA TYR A 39 -1.07 -19.16 -10.23
C TYR A 39 -1.05 -19.64 -11.68
N LYS A 40 -2.08 -20.39 -12.08
CA LYS A 40 -2.25 -20.91 -13.44
C LYS A 40 -2.47 -19.79 -14.47
N GLN A 41 -3.20 -18.74 -14.12
CA GLN A 41 -3.43 -17.60 -15.03
C GLN A 41 -2.17 -16.74 -15.20
N CYS A 42 -1.32 -16.63 -14.17
CA CYS A 42 -0.07 -15.86 -14.16
C CYS A 42 1.07 -16.61 -14.88
N ASP A 43 0.88 -16.97 -16.14
CA ASP A 43 1.87 -17.65 -16.97
C ASP A 43 3.06 -16.72 -17.32
N PRO A 44 4.31 -17.05 -16.94
CA PRO A 44 5.50 -16.24 -17.24
C PRO A 44 5.81 -16.12 -18.73
N GLU A 45 5.30 -17.02 -19.57
CA GLU A 45 5.50 -16.99 -21.02
C GLU A 45 4.52 -16.03 -21.72
N LYS A 46 3.54 -15.48 -20.99
CA LYS A 46 2.67 -14.42 -21.50
C LYS A 46 3.30 -13.04 -21.32
N GLU A 47 2.76 -12.07 -22.05
CA GLU A 47 3.04 -10.65 -21.82
C GLU A 47 2.81 -10.25 -20.35
N ASN A 48 3.28 -9.05 -19.98
CA ASN A 48 3.25 -8.62 -18.59
C ASN A 48 1.81 -8.45 -18.07
N LEU A 49 1.43 -9.29 -17.11
CA LEU A 49 0.08 -9.33 -16.55
C LEU A 49 -0.04 -8.50 -15.28
N CYS A 50 -1.26 -8.04 -15.00
CA CYS A 50 -1.67 -7.36 -13.79
C CYS A 50 -2.76 -8.18 -13.07
N LEU A 51 -2.82 -8.09 -11.74
CA LEU A 51 -3.96 -8.57 -10.95
C LEU A 51 -4.87 -7.39 -10.58
N TYR A 52 -6.14 -7.49 -10.94
CA TYR A 52 -7.16 -6.50 -10.62
C TYR A 52 -8.18 -7.03 -9.63
N GLY A 53 -8.49 -6.23 -8.62
CA GLY A 53 -9.67 -6.40 -7.79
C GLY A 53 -10.83 -5.55 -8.33
N LEU A 54 -12.03 -6.13 -8.44
CA LEU A 54 -13.22 -5.46 -8.96
C LEU A 54 -14.22 -5.09 -7.85
N PRO A 55 -15.02 -4.02 -8.01
CA PRO A 55 -15.94 -3.56 -6.95
C PRO A 55 -17.05 -4.55 -6.58
N ASN A 56 -17.31 -5.54 -7.44
CA ASN A 56 -18.26 -6.64 -7.25
C ASN A 56 -17.64 -7.84 -6.49
N GLU A 57 -16.48 -7.65 -5.86
CA GLU A 57 -15.80 -8.69 -5.06
C GLU A 57 -15.24 -9.86 -5.87
N THR A 58 -15.02 -9.67 -7.17
CA THR A 58 -14.29 -10.60 -8.04
C THR A 58 -12.89 -10.06 -8.35
N TRP A 59 -12.08 -10.90 -8.97
CA TRP A 59 -10.74 -10.56 -9.43
C TRP A 59 -10.55 -10.99 -10.88
N GLU A 60 -9.57 -10.41 -11.55
CA GLU A 60 -9.17 -10.79 -12.91
C GLU A 60 -7.65 -10.63 -13.08
N VAL A 61 -7.05 -11.49 -13.89
CA VAL A 61 -5.69 -11.33 -14.40
C VAL A 61 -5.79 -10.91 -15.86
N ASN A 62 -5.24 -9.74 -16.18
CA ASN A 62 -5.34 -9.20 -17.53
C ASN A 62 -4.14 -8.30 -17.84
N LEU A 63 -3.98 -7.94 -19.12
CA LEU A 63 -3.02 -6.93 -19.54
C LEU A 63 -3.35 -5.55 -18.94
N PRO A 64 -2.37 -4.64 -18.84
CA PRO A 64 -2.65 -3.23 -18.56
C PRO A 64 -3.61 -2.65 -19.59
N VAL A 65 -4.39 -1.64 -19.19
CA VAL A 65 -5.36 -0.99 -20.08
C VAL A 65 -4.61 -0.18 -21.14
N GLU A 66 -4.98 -0.32 -22.42
CA GLU A 66 -4.32 0.39 -23.53
C GLU A 66 -4.73 1.87 -23.67
N GLU A 67 -5.77 2.32 -22.95
CA GLU A 67 -6.27 3.70 -23.04
C GLU A 67 -5.25 4.72 -22.52
N VAL A 68 -5.04 5.81 -23.29
CA VAL A 68 -4.10 6.88 -22.95
C VAL A 68 -4.83 8.23 -22.80
N PRO A 69 -4.93 8.81 -21.57
CA PRO A 69 -4.53 8.24 -20.28
C PRO A 69 -5.58 7.28 -19.69
N PRO A 70 -5.17 6.30 -18.87
CA PRO A 70 -6.10 5.36 -18.24
C PRO A 70 -7.00 6.07 -17.22
N GLU A 71 -8.24 5.57 -17.06
CA GLU A 71 -9.18 6.17 -16.12
C GLU A 71 -8.79 5.90 -14.65
N LEU A 72 -8.21 4.76 -14.32
CA LEU A 72 -7.79 4.40 -12.96
C LEU A 72 -6.28 4.21 -12.88
N PRO A 73 -5.68 4.40 -11.68
CA PRO A 73 -4.30 3.97 -11.46
C PRO A 73 -4.12 2.50 -11.84
N GLU A 74 -3.00 2.18 -12.48
CA GLU A 74 -2.69 0.82 -12.90
C GLU A 74 -2.10 -0.01 -11.74
N PRO A 75 -2.45 -1.31 -11.64
CA PRO A 75 -1.78 -2.24 -10.73
C PRO A 75 -0.31 -2.46 -11.14
N ALA A 76 0.42 -3.23 -10.32
CA ALA A 76 1.76 -3.66 -10.69
C ALA A 76 1.74 -4.55 -11.94
N LEU A 77 2.56 -4.15 -12.92
CA LEU A 77 2.73 -4.83 -14.19
C LEU A 77 3.78 -5.94 -14.09
N GLY A 78 3.50 -7.08 -14.72
CA GLY A 78 4.46 -8.19 -14.84
C GLY A 78 4.52 -9.07 -13.60
N ILE A 79 3.41 -9.23 -12.86
CA ILE A 79 3.38 -10.10 -11.67
C ILE A 79 3.69 -11.57 -12.02
N ASN A 80 3.45 -11.98 -13.26
CA ASN A 80 3.74 -13.31 -13.78
C ASN A 80 5.24 -13.57 -13.95
N PHE A 81 6.05 -12.54 -14.22
CA PHE A 81 7.48 -12.72 -14.51
C PHE A 81 8.27 -13.25 -13.30
N ALA A 82 7.92 -12.78 -12.10
CA ALA A 82 8.58 -13.19 -10.86
C ALA A 82 8.06 -14.51 -10.28
N ARG A 83 6.99 -15.10 -10.84
CA ARG A 83 6.25 -16.23 -10.25
C ARG A 83 7.17 -17.44 -10.00
N ASP A 84 7.92 -17.84 -11.02
CA ASP A 84 8.77 -19.04 -10.96
C ASP A 84 10.20 -18.74 -10.46
N GLY A 85 10.52 -17.46 -10.23
CA GLY A 85 11.83 -17.00 -9.75
C GLY A 85 11.97 -16.99 -8.22
N MET A 86 10.91 -17.30 -7.46
CA MET A 86 10.92 -17.28 -5.99
C MET A 86 9.94 -18.28 -5.38
N GLN A 87 9.95 -18.44 -4.04
CA GLN A 87 8.98 -19.30 -3.37
C GLN A 87 7.57 -18.73 -3.56
N GLU A 88 6.58 -19.59 -3.79
CA GLU A 88 5.19 -19.20 -4.01
C GLU A 88 4.67 -18.25 -2.93
N LYS A 89 4.95 -18.53 -1.65
CA LYS A 89 4.56 -17.67 -0.53
C LYS A 89 5.16 -16.25 -0.61
N ASP A 90 6.38 -16.13 -1.12
CA ASP A 90 7.12 -14.86 -1.22
C ASP A 90 6.58 -14.08 -2.43
N TRP A 91 6.26 -14.79 -3.53
CA TRP A 91 5.56 -14.22 -4.68
C TRP A 91 4.17 -13.70 -4.30
N LEU A 92 3.35 -14.50 -3.59
CA LEU A 92 2.03 -14.07 -3.10
C LEU A 92 2.14 -12.85 -2.18
N SER A 93 3.16 -12.81 -1.32
CA SER A 93 3.44 -11.68 -0.45
C SER A 93 3.82 -10.42 -1.24
N LEU A 94 4.63 -10.56 -2.29
CA LEU A 94 4.99 -9.47 -3.19
C LEU A 94 3.75 -8.91 -3.91
N VAL A 95 2.94 -9.79 -4.50
CA VAL A 95 1.69 -9.39 -5.18
C VAL A 95 0.73 -8.72 -4.20
N ALA A 96 0.66 -9.19 -2.95
CA ALA A 96 -0.16 -8.58 -1.90
C ALA A 96 0.25 -7.13 -1.57
N VAL A 97 1.54 -6.86 -1.37
CA VAL A 97 2.04 -5.50 -1.07
C VAL A 97 1.77 -4.53 -2.22
N HIS A 98 1.96 -4.98 -3.47
CA HIS A 98 1.62 -4.18 -4.64
C HIS A 98 0.10 -3.93 -4.75
N SER A 99 -0.72 -4.93 -4.42
CA SER A 99 -2.17 -4.82 -4.40
C SER A 99 -2.67 -3.83 -3.33
N ASP A 100 -2.06 -3.83 -2.14
CA ASP A 100 -2.35 -2.86 -1.08
C ASP A 100 -2.09 -1.42 -1.53
N SER A 101 -0.94 -1.20 -2.19
CA SER A 101 -0.55 0.10 -2.73
C SER A 101 -1.52 0.57 -3.82
N TRP A 102 -1.93 -0.35 -4.71
CA TRP A 102 -2.90 -0.07 -5.76
C TRP A 102 -4.28 0.30 -5.21
N LEU A 103 -4.78 -0.43 -4.21
CA LEU A 103 -6.05 -0.12 -3.54
C LEU A 103 -6.07 1.29 -2.94
N LEU A 104 -4.97 1.70 -2.30
CA LEU A 104 -4.82 3.04 -1.75
C LEU A 104 -4.81 4.09 -2.88
N SER A 105 -4.08 3.84 -3.96
CA SER A 105 -4.05 4.71 -5.13
C SER A 105 -5.46 4.92 -5.73
N VAL A 106 -6.20 3.84 -5.96
CA VAL A 106 -7.59 3.87 -6.48
C VAL A 106 -8.52 4.63 -5.52
N ALA A 107 -8.40 4.40 -4.21
CA ALA A 107 -9.20 5.09 -3.20
C ALA A 107 -9.03 6.61 -3.28
N PHE A 108 -7.78 7.06 -3.34
CA PHE A 108 -7.47 8.49 -3.33
C PHE A 108 -7.61 9.15 -4.70
N TYR A 109 -7.50 8.40 -5.79
CA TYR A 109 -7.92 8.83 -7.12
C TYR A 109 -9.40 9.22 -7.14
N PHE A 110 -10.29 8.33 -6.68
CA PHE A 110 -11.72 8.66 -6.58
C PHE A 110 -11.98 9.79 -5.59
N GLY A 111 -11.25 9.82 -4.47
CA GLY A 111 -11.32 10.93 -3.52
C GLY A 111 -11.02 12.27 -4.18
N ALA A 112 -9.97 12.36 -4.99
CA ALA A 112 -9.62 13.57 -5.73
C ALA A 112 -10.69 13.92 -6.78
N ARG A 113 -11.13 12.93 -7.59
CA ARG A 113 -12.16 13.12 -8.62
C ARG A 113 -13.51 13.57 -8.06
N PHE A 114 -13.85 13.16 -6.84
CA PHE A 114 -15.05 13.61 -6.12
C PHE A 114 -14.82 14.86 -5.27
N GLY A 115 -13.64 15.49 -5.32
CA GLY A 115 -13.34 16.73 -4.60
C GLY A 115 -13.35 16.56 -3.08
N PHE A 116 -12.71 15.51 -2.56
CA PHE A 116 -12.57 15.28 -1.12
C PHE A 116 -11.53 16.23 -0.52
N GLY A 117 -11.95 16.99 0.49
CA GLY A 117 -11.07 17.81 1.32
C GLY A 117 -10.33 17.00 2.38
N LYS A 118 -9.63 17.70 3.28
CA LYS A 118 -8.83 17.11 4.37
C LYS A 118 -9.65 16.15 5.25
N SER A 119 -10.86 16.54 5.63
CA SER A 119 -11.74 15.73 6.49
C SER A 119 -12.18 14.43 5.83
N GLU A 120 -12.57 14.49 4.56
CA GLU A 120 -13.06 13.36 3.78
C GLU A 120 -11.93 12.38 3.48
N ARG A 121 -10.74 12.89 3.12
CA ARG A 121 -9.52 12.09 2.95
C ARG A 121 -9.12 11.37 4.23
N LYS A 122 -9.13 12.08 5.37
CA LYS A 122 -8.87 11.48 6.69
C LYS A 122 -9.87 10.36 6.99
N ARG A 123 -11.17 10.61 6.79
CA ARG A 123 -12.21 9.60 7.03
C ARG A 123 -12.07 8.39 6.12
N LEU A 124 -11.76 8.59 4.84
CA LEU A 124 -11.51 7.50 3.88
C LEU A 124 -10.34 6.63 4.34
N PHE A 125 -9.20 7.26 4.65
CA PHE A 125 -8.02 6.57 5.16
C PHE A 125 -8.35 5.72 6.39
N GLN A 126 -9.08 6.30 7.35
CA GLN A 126 -9.41 5.64 8.59
C GLN A 126 -10.24 4.37 8.37
N MET A 127 -11.27 4.43 7.51
CA MET A 127 -12.05 3.23 7.16
C MET A 127 -11.22 2.18 6.42
N THR A 128 -10.33 2.60 5.51
CA THR A 128 -9.41 1.66 4.81
C THR A 128 -8.47 0.98 5.80
N ASN A 129 -7.92 1.74 6.75
CA ASN A 129 -6.95 1.26 7.74
C ASN A 129 -7.58 0.47 8.91
N ASP A 130 -8.91 0.44 9.02
CA ASP A 130 -9.61 -0.44 9.96
C ASP A 130 -9.65 -1.91 9.46
N LEU A 131 -9.30 -2.15 8.19
CA LEU A 131 -9.11 -3.47 7.61
C LEU A 131 -7.63 -3.88 7.74
N PRO A 132 -7.33 -5.18 7.96
CA PRO A 132 -5.98 -5.66 7.73
C PRO A 132 -5.62 -5.46 6.25
N THR A 133 -4.35 -5.23 5.99
CA THR A 133 -3.80 -5.20 4.62
C THR A 133 -3.93 -6.58 3.98
N VAL A 134 -3.95 -6.63 2.64
CA VAL A 134 -3.90 -7.88 1.87
C VAL A 134 -2.67 -8.68 2.30
N PHE A 135 -1.52 -8.02 2.44
CA PHE A 135 -0.29 -8.64 2.93
C PHE A 135 -0.45 -9.28 4.31
N GLU A 136 -1.04 -8.58 5.30
CA GLU A 136 -1.24 -9.13 6.64
C GLU A 136 -2.19 -10.35 6.65
N VAL A 137 -3.16 -10.39 5.73
CA VAL A 137 -4.05 -11.55 5.58
C VAL A 137 -3.30 -12.72 4.95
N VAL A 138 -2.58 -12.50 3.85
CA VAL A 138 -1.84 -13.53 3.10
C VAL A 138 -0.73 -14.14 3.96
N THR A 139 -0.01 -13.32 4.73
CA THR A 139 1.07 -13.78 5.62
C THR A 139 0.58 -14.31 6.97
N GLY A 140 -0.71 -14.13 7.29
CA GLY A 140 -1.30 -14.48 8.57
C GLY A 140 -0.94 -13.54 9.74
N ALA A 141 -0.22 -12.44 9.49
CA ALA A 141 0.13 -11.44 10.50
C ALA A 141 -1.10 -10.77 11.14
N ALA A 142 -2.23 -10.67 10.40
CA ALA A 142 -3.48 -10.11 10.93
C ALA A 142 -4.03 -10.86 12.14
N LYS A 143 -3.85 -12.19 12.19
CA LYS A 143 -4.27 -13.03 13.33
C LYS A 143 -3.40 -12.75 14.55
N GLN A 144 -2.08 -12.65 14.36
CA GLN A 144 -1.10 -12.38 15.42
C GLN A 144 -1.33 -11.03 16.10
N ALA A 145 -1.66 -9.98 15.34
CA ALA A 145 -1.94 -8.64 15.88
C ALA A 145 -3.20 -8.62 16.76
N ARG A 146 -4.26 -9.33 16.36
CA ARG A 146 -5.50 -9.42 17.16
C ARG A 146 -5.31 -10.25 18.44
N ASP A 147 -4.57 -11.35 18.37
CA ASP A 147 -4.27 -12.18 19.55
C ASP A 147 -3.39 -11.43 20.55
N ALA A 148 -2.41 -10.65 20.08
CA ALA A 148 -1.58 -9.78 20.92
C ALA A 148 -2.40 -8.67 21.61
N ALA A 149 -3.34 -8.02 20.88
CA ALA A 149 -4.22 -7.01 21.45
C ALA A 149 -5.18 -7.59 22.51
N HIS A 150 -5.66 -8.82 22.31
CA HIS A 150 -6.56 -9.48 23.28
C HIS A 150 -5.81 -9.90 24.55
N ASN A 151 -4.57 -10.39 24.43
CA ASN A 151 -3.73 -10.78 25.57
C ASN A 151 -3.32 -9.59 26.45
N ASN A 152 -3.21 -8.38 25.90
CA ASN A 152 -2.91 -7.18 26.69
C ASN A 152 -4.10 -6.64 27.50
N SER A 153 -5.32 -7.12 27.25
CA SER A 153 -6.53 -6.63 27.94
C SER A 153 -6.82 -7.30 29.29
N SER A 154 -6.04 -8.31 29.70
CA SER A 154 -6.34 -9.13 30.89
C SER A 154 -5.36 -8.98 32.08
N LYS A 155 -4.46 -8.00 32.08
CA LYS A 155 -3.60 -7.71 33.25
C LYS A 155 -3.69 -6.27 33.74
N SER A 156 -4.77 -5.98 34.47
CA SER A 156 -4.81 -4.84 35.38
C SER A 156 -5.36 -5.29 36.74
N LYS A 157 -4.47 -5.66 37.67
CA LYS A 157 -4.60 -5.42 39.13
C LYS A 157 -3.39 -5.87 39.95
N SER A 158 -3.14 -5.06 40.99
CA SER A 158 -2.20 -5.18 42.13
C SER A 158 -0.76 -4.77 41.82
N SER A 159 -0.03 -4.05 42.67
CA SER A 159 -0.32 -3.28 43.89
C SER A 159 0.93 -2.42 44.14
N GLY A 160 0.75 -1.21 44.65
CA GLY A 160 1.83 -0.23 44.81
C GLY A 160 2.92 -0.61 45.82
N LYS A 161 4.13 -0.11 45.56
CA LYS A 161 5.15 0.26 46.55
C LYS A 161 6.04 1.37 45.95
N PRO A 162 6.34 2.46 46.68
CA PRO A 162 7.16 3.55 46.18
C PRO A 162 8.66 3.16 46.19
N ARG A 163 9.35 3.47 45.09
CA ARG A 163 10.79 3.25 44.87
C ARG A 163 11.56 4.46 45.43
N GLN A 164 12.48 4.21 46.35
CA GLN A 164 13.45 5.21 46.86
C GLN A 164 14.34 5.75 45.72
N PRO A 165 14.83 7.00 45.81
CA PRO A 165 15.77 7.56 44.85
C PRO A 165 17.22 7.16 45.17
N GLU A 166 17.91 6.55 44.19
CA GLU A 166 19.37 6.34 44.20
C GLU A 166 20.11 7.57 43.64
N PRO A 167 21.39 7.78 44.01
CA PRO A 167 22.11 9.03 43.77
C PRO A 167 22.73 9.11 42.36
N GLN A 168 22.75 10.31 41.79
CA GLN A 168 23.42 10.66 40.54
C GLN A 168 24.96 10.61 40.67
N PRO A 169 25.67 10.09 39.66
CA PRO A 169 27.05 10.48 39.39
C PRO A 169 27.16 11.30 38.09
N LYS A 170 27.53 12.57 38.30
CA LYS A 170 28.40 13.48 37.53
C LYS A 170 28.53 13.31 36.01
N GLU A 171 28.25 14.44 35.36
CA GLU A 171 28.54 14.83 33.98
C GLU A 171 29.95 14.45 33.50
N VAL A 172 30.02 13.89 32.29
CA VAL A 172 31.23 13.91 31.46
C VAL A 172 30.84 14.46 30.10
N LYS A 173 31.39 15.63 29.77
CA LYS A 173 31.23 16.35 28.49
C LYS A 173 31.89 15.55 27.37
N VAL A 174 31.19 15.39 26.25
CA VAL A 174 31.75 14.96 24.96
C VAL A 174 31.56 16.12 23.97
N PRO A 175 32.61 16.60 23.28
CA PRO A 175 32.46 17.66 22.27
C PRO A 175 31.83 17.11 20.97
N PRO A 176 31.13 17.96 20.20
CA PRO A 176 30.49 17.53 18.95
C PRO A 176 31.52 17.24 17.85
N PRO A 177 31.25 16.28 16.95
CA PRO A 177 32.11 15.99 15.81
C PRO A 177 32.12 17.15 14.81
N LYS A 178 33.31 17.47 14.30
CA LYS A 178 33.53 18.48 13.25
C LYS A 178 32.88 18.02 11.95
N MET A 179 32.08 18.90 11.35
CA MET A 179 31.67 18.81 9.96
C MET A 179 32.89 19.20 9.11
N GLU A 180 33.34 18.28 8.26
CA GLU A 180 34.29 18.61 7.20
C GLU A 180 33.48 19.03 5.98
N ASP A 181 33.75 20.28 5.59
CA ASP A 181 33.25 21.02 4.45
C ASP A 181 34.13 20.64 3.26
N GLU A 182 33.59 19.91 2.28
CA GLU A 182 34.25 19.69 1.00
C GLU A 182 33.35 20.28 -0.10
N SER A 183 33.55 21.58 -0.30
CA SER A 183 33.28 22.28 -1.55
C SER A 183 34.30 21.85 -2.61
N GLY A 184 33.82 21.43 -3.78
CA GLY A 184 34.58 21.32 -5.03
C GLY A 184 33.56 21.39 -6.15
N GLU A 185 33.21 22.60 -6.57
CA GLU A 185 33.75 23.30 -7.76
C GLU A 185 33.14 22.76 -9.06
N GLU A 186 32.36 23.65 -9.69
CA GLU A 186 31.78 23.58 -11.02
C GLU A 186 32.90 23.68 -12.06
N GLU A 187 32.90 22.82 -13.08
CA GLU A 187 33.58 23.09 -14.34
C GLU A 187 32.54 23.07 -15.46
N GLU A 188 32.14 24.27 -15.87
CA GLU A 188 31.61 24.56 -17.21
C GLU A 188 32.81 24.59 -18.18
N GLU A 189 32.72 23.88 -19.31
CA GLU A 189 33.49 24.23 -20.50
C GLU A 189 32.54 24.31 -21.70
N GLU A 190 32.56 25.49 -22.33
CA GLU A 190 31.81 25.93 -23.50
C GLU A 190 32.40 25.39 -24.82
N GLU A 191 31.50 25.22 -25.79
CA GLU A 191 31.61 25.47 -27.25
C GLU A 191 32.82 25.00 -28.08
N GLU A 192 32.52 24.25 -29.15
CA GLU A 192 33.06 24.59 -30.48
C GLU A 192 32.08 24.18 -31.60
N GLU A 193 31.65 25.17 -32.38
CA GLU A 193 31.03 25.03 -33.70
C GLU A 193 32.08 24.55 -34.72
N GLU A 194 31.78 23.55 -35.56
CA GLU A 194 32.17 23.60 -36.98
C GLU A 194 31.39 22.60 -37.88
N GLN A 195 30.71 23.19 -38.88
CA GLN A 195 30.48 22.74 -40.26
C GLN A 195 30.09 21.28 -40.57
N GLY A 196 28.89 21.13 -41.15
CA GLY A 196 28.45 20.00 -41.98
C GLY A 196 27.08 20.25 -42.60
#